data_AF-A0A973IQK4-F1
#
_entry.id   AF-A0A973IQK4-F1
#
_cell.length_a   1.000
_cell.length_b   1.000
_cell.length_c   1.000
_cell.angle_alpha   90.00
_cell.angle_beta   90.00
_cell.angle_gamma   90.00
#
_symmetry.space_group_name_H-M   'P 1'
#
loop_
_entity.id
_entity.type
_entity.pdbx_description
1 polymer ?
#
loop_
_entity_poly.entity_id
_entity_poly.type
_entity_poly.pdbx_seq_one_letter_code
_entity_poly.pdbx_strand_id
1 'polypeptide(L)'
;MKARPIILAVITLIIGFVLGMLTSAQLRYQKLKPVRLYFSEERFREGFYRIIQPDEAQKAKIDQVLDKYAKINGTLQNNFRKELEANMKEFRKELDSNLTKEQIARLKEIDERRDQMIREAQRNQRRDTSGRGRDPRYRPDFRHREQNPPPPPGFDRSDSSRFFNQL
;
A
#
# COMPACT_ATOMS: atom_id res chain seq x y z
N MET A 1 -17.05 22.63 -37.89
CA MET A 1 -17.41 21.23 -37.53
C MET A 1 -18.49 21.25 -36.46
N LYS A 2 -19.48 20.36 -36.50
CA LYS A 2 -20.63 20.37 -35.58
C LYS A 2 -20.12 20.05 -34.16
N ALA A 3 -20.00 21.07 -33.30
CA ALA A 3 -19.41 20.92 -31.96
C ALA A 3 -20.29 20.15 -30.96
N ARG A 4 -21.62 20.16 -31.19
CA ARG A 4 -22.62 19.51 -30.32
C ARG A 4 -22.41 17.99 -30.14
N PRO A 5 -22.18 17.17 -31.19
CA PRO A 5 -21.88 15.75 -31.01
C PRO A 5 -20.56 15.48 -30.29
N ILE A 6 -19.55 16.35 -30.46
CA ILE A 6 -18.26 16.21 -29.78
C ILE A 6 -18.43 16.41 -28.27
N ILE A 7 -19.19 17.42 -27.86
CA ILE A 7 -19.48 17.70 -26.45
C ILE A 7 -20.21 16.52 -25.80
N LEU A 8 -21.21 15.94 -26.49
CA LEU A 8 -21.92 14.76 -26.00
C LEU A 8 -20.99 13.55 -25.83
N ALA A 9 -20.08 13.32 -26.80
CA ALA A 9 -19.09 12.25 -26.71
C ALA A 9 -18.11 12.44 -25.55
N VAL A 10 -17.68 13.68 -25.27
CA VAL A 10 -16.80 13.99 -24.14
C VAL A 10 -17.52 13.77 -22.80
N ILE A 11 -18.79 14.17 -22.70
CA ILE A 11 -19.58 13.99 -21.47
C ILE A 11 -19.79 12.50 -21.17
N THR A 12 -20.16 11.69 -22.16
CA THR A 12 -20.35 10.25 -21.95
C THR A 12 -19.04 9.54 -21.60
N LEU A 13 -17.92 9.98 -22.16
CA LEU A 13 -16.59 9.49 -21.81
C LEU A 13 -16.25 9.78 -20.33
N ILE A 14 -16.48 11.02 -19.87
CA ILE A 14 -16.23 11.41 -18.48
C ILE A 14 -17.10 10.59 -17.52
N ILE A 15 -18.37 10.39 -17.85
CA ILE A 15 -19.28 9.57 -17.02
C ILE A 15 -18.80 8.12 -16.95
N GLY A 16 -18.45 7.51 -18.08
CA GLY A 16 -17.92 6.15 -18.13
C GLY A 16 -16.61 6.00 -17.34
N PHE A 17 -15.72 6.99 -17.43
CA PHE A 17 -14.46 7.02 -16.70
C PHE A 17 -14.68 7.10 -15.18
N VAL A 18 -15.58 7.97 -14.72
CA VAL A 18 -15.93 8.11 -13.30
C VAL A 18 -16.54 6.82 -12.77
N LEU A 19 -17.46 6.20 -13.51
CA LEU A 19 -18.08 4.92 -13.13
C LEU A 19 -17.05 3.78 -13.08
N GLY A 20 -16.12 3.72 -14.03
CA GLY A 20 -15.03 2.74 -14.05
C GLY A 20 -14.10 2.89 -12.84
N MET A 21 -13.73 4.13 -12.50
CA MET A 21 -12.91 4.41 -11.31
C MET A 21 -13.60 4.02 -10.01
N LEU A 22 -14.88 4.39 -9.83
CA LEU A 22 -15.67 4.05 -8.65
C LEU A 22 -15.78 2.53 -8.45
N THR A 23 -16.09 1.80 -9.52
CA THR A 23 -16.21 0.33 -9.48
C THR A 23 -14.87 -0.33 -9.14
N SER A 24 -13.77 0.16 -9.71
CA SER A 24 -12.42 -0.35 -9.41
C SER A 24 -12.01 -0.13 -7.95
N ALA A 25 -12.39 1.01 -7.38
CA ALA A 25 -12.10 1.37 -6.00
C ALA A 25 -12.89 0.49 -5.03
N GLN A 26 -14.18 0.24 -5.32
CA GLN A 26 -15.02 -0.64 -4.52
C GLN A 26 -14.48 -2.08 -4.49
N LEU A 27 -14.12 -2.64 -5.65
CA LEU A 27 -13.54 -3.99 -5.74
C LEU A 27 -12.23 -4.12 -4.95
N ARG A 28 -11.35 -3.12 -5.05
CA ARG A 28 -10.06 -3.13 -4.34
C ARG A 28 -10.26 -2.98 -2.83
N TYR A 29 -11.21 -2.16 -2.41
CA TYR A 29 -11.52 -1.95 -1.00
C TYR A 29 -12.10 -3.21 -0.35
N GLN A 30 -12.98 -3.93 -1.04
CA GLN A 30 -13.53 -5.19 -0.54
C GLN A 30 -12.47 -6.29 -0.43
N LYS A 31 -11.56 -6.41 -1.41
CA LYS A 31 -10.50 -7.43 -1.39
C LYS A 31 -9.41 -7.18 -0.34
N LEU A 32 -9.15 -5.91 0.02
CA LEU A 32 -8.09 -5.55 0.99
C LEU A 32 -8.57 -5.46 2.45
N LYS A 33 -9.88 -5.47 2.69
CA LYS A 33 -10.45 -5.56 4.06
C LYS A 33 -9.98 -6.79 4.84
N PRO A 34 -10.07 -8.04 4.32
CA PRO A 34 -9.72 -9.22 5.10
C PRO A 34 -8.24 -9.26 5.47
N VAL A 35 -7.36 -8.79 4.59
CA VAL A 35 -5.91 -8.82 4.83
C VAL A 35 -5.50 -7.88 5.97
N ARG A 36 -6.20 -6.75 6.13
CA ARG A 36 -5.91 -5.75 7.18
C ARG A 36 -6.23 -6.21 8.60
N LEU A 37 -7.07 -7.23 8.78
CA LEU A 37 -7.40 -7.77 10.10
C LEU A 37 -6.21 -8.50 10.75
N TYR A 38 -5.31 -9.08 9.96
CA TYR A 38 -4.20 -9.89 10.45
C TYR A 38 -2.93 -9.10 10.81
N PHE A 39 -2.89 -7.79 10.51
CA PHE A 39 -1.67 -6.99 10.63
C PHE A 39 -1.52 -6.22 11.95
N SER A 40 -2.53 -6.21 12.82
CA SER A 40 -2.42 -5.59 14.14
C SER A 40 -3.10 -6.46 15.18
N GLU A 41 -2.41 -6.73 16.28
CA GLU A 41 -2.85 -7.56 17.42
C GLU A 41 -4.27 -7.20 17.89
N GLU A 42 -4.57 -5.91 18.05
CA GLU A 42 -5.89 -5.43 18.47
C GLU A 42 -6.98 -5.74 17.43
N ARG A 43 -6.73 -5.47 16.14
CA ARG A 43 -7.71 -5.76 15.08
C ARG A 43 -7.85 -7.24 14.76
N PHE A 44 -6.81 -8.02 15.02
CA PHE A 44 -6.87 -9.47 14.93
C PHE A 44 -7.84 -10.00 16.01
N ARG A 45 -7.70 -9.53 17.26
CA ARG A 45 -8.59 -9.89 18.37
C ARG A 45 -10.03 -9.43 18.14
N GLU A 46 -10.24 -8.16 17.78
CA GLU A 46 -11.57 -7.61 17.47
C GLU A 46 -12.23 -8.32 16.28
N GLY A 47 -11.44 -8.66 15.25
CA GLY A 47 -11.88 -9.39 14.07
C GLY A 47 -12.41 -10.77 14.40
N PHE A 48 -11.64 -11.53 15.18
CA PHE A 48 -12.06 -12.84 15.65
C PHE A 48 -13.30 -12.74 16.53
N TYR A 49 -13.29 -11.87 17.55
CA TYR A 49 -14.45 -11.72 18.45
C TYR A 49 -15.76 -11.38 17.74
N ARG A 50 -15.69 -10.55 16.69
CA ARG A 50 -16.86 -10.21 15.88
C ARG A 50 -17.42 -11.41 15.10
N ILE A 51 -16.56 -12.34 14.68
CA ILE A 51 -16.94 -13.49 13.86
C ILE A 51 -17.41 -14.66 14.72
N ILE A 52 -16.64 -15.01 15.74
CA ILE A 52 -16.88 -16.23 16.53
C ILE A 52 -17.83 -16.03 17.71
N GLN A 53 -18.09 -14.78 18.12
CA GLN A 53 -19.04 -14.41 19.19
C GLN A 53 -19.02 -15.39 20.40
N PRO A 54 -17.87 -15.58 21.05
CA PRO A 54 -17.73 -16.61 22.06
C PRO A 54 -18.46 -16.24 23.35
N ASP A 55 -18.93 -17.26 24.06
CA ASP A 55 -19.50 -17.11 25.40
C ASP A 55 -18.42 -16.72 26.44
N GLU A 56 -18.85 -16.33 27.64
CA GLU A 56 -17.92 -15.87 28.70
C GLU A 56 -16.93 -16.94 29.14
N ALA A 57 -17.32 -18.21 29.13
CA ALA A 57 -16.47 -19.34 29.51
C ALA A 57 -15.40 -19.65 28.45
N GLN A 58 -15.73 -19.47 27.17
CA GLN A 58 -14.84 -19.66 26.04
C GLN A 58 -13.89 -18.48 25.86
N LYS A 59 -14.33 -17.26 26.20
CA LYS A 59 -13.54 -16.03 26.04
C LYS A 59 -12.17 -16.11 26.72
N ALA A 60 -12.12 -16.62 27.96
CA ALA A 60 -10.87 -16.75 28.71
C ALA A 60 -9.86 -17.70 28.02
N LYS A 61 -10.36 -18.79 27.40
CA LYS A 61 -9.51 -19.75 26.67
C LYS A 61 -9.06 -19.17 25.33
N ILE A 62 -9.96 -18.50 24.62
CA ILE A 62 -9.67 -17.86 23.32
C ILE A 62 -8.68 -16.71 23.48
N ASP A 63 -8.80 -15.92 24.55
CA ASP A 63 -7.85 -14.84 24.85
C ASP A 63 -6.42 -15.36 24.98
N GLN A 64 -6.22 -16.46 25.71
CA GLN A 64 -4.89 -17.07 25.84
C GLN A 64 -4.33 -17.53 24.49
N VAL A 65 -5.18 -18.05 23.61
CA VAL A 65 -4.78 -18.46 22.25
C VAL A 65 -4.43 -17.23 21.40
N LEU A 66 -5.29 -16.22 21.39
CA LEU A 66 -5.08 -15.00 20.60
C LEU A 66 -3.83 -14.25 21.04
N ASP A 67 -3.59 -14.10 22.35
CA ASP A 67 -2.40 -13.43 22.88
C ASP A 67 -1.10 -14.17 22.50
N LYS A 68 -1.12 -15.51 22.55
CA LYS A 68 0.03 -16.32 22.13
C LYS A 68 0.39 -16.07 20.67
N TYR A 69 -0.60 -16.15 19.77
CA TYR A 69 -0.36 -15.97 18.34
C TYR A 69 -0.12 -14.52 17.95
N ALA A 70 -0.70 -13.56 18.66
CA ALA A 70 -0.40 -12.15 18.47
C ALA A 70 1.08 -11.83 18.73
N LYS A 71 1.63 -12.35 19.84
CA LYS A 71 3.07 -12.22 20.15
C LYS A 71 3.94 -12.86 19.07
N ILE A 72 3.63 -14.09 18.65
CA ILE A 72 4.37 -14.80 17.60
C ILE A 72 4.36 -13.99 16.29
N ASN A 73 3.20 -13.50 15.88
CA ASN A 73 3.06 -12.70 14.67
C ASN A 73 3.80 -11.35 14.78
N GLY A 74 3.76 -10.72 15.95
CA GLY A 74 4.52 -9.49 16.23
C GLY A 74 6.02 -9.72 16.10
N THR A 75 6.55 -10.80 16.67
CA THR A 75 7.96 -11.19 16.54
C THR A 75 8.33 -11.50 15.08
N LEU A 76 7.50 -12.27 14.38
CA LEU A 76 7.72 -12.62 12.97
C LEU A 76 7.76 -11.37 12.09
N GLN A 77 6.82 -10.45 12.28
CA GLN A 77 6.78 -9.20 11.53
C GLN A 77 8.00 -8.31 11.83
N ASN A 78 8.45 -8.28 13.08
CA ASN A 78 9.64 -7.52 13.46
C ASN A 78 10.91 -8.11 12.83
N ASN A 79 11.06 -9.44 12.87
CA ASN A 79 12.19 -10.13 12.25
C ASN A 79 12.19 -9.93 10.73
N PHE A 80 11.04 -10.11 10.08
CA PHE A 80 10.87 -9.84 8.65
C PHE A 80 11.27 -8.39 8.29
N ARG A 81 10.87 -7.40 9.09
CA ARG A 81 11.29 -6.00 8.87
C ARG A 81 12.81 -5.82 8.95
N LYS A 82 13.45 -6.43 9.95
CA LYS A 82 14.91 -6.35 10.14
C LYS A 82 15.65 -7.03 8.99
N GLU A 83 15.22 -8.23 8.60
CA GLU A 83 15.80 -8.99 7.48
C GLU A 83 15.62 -8.25 6.16
N LEU A 84 14.42 -7.71 5.91
CA LEU A 84 14.14 -6.91 4.72
C LEU A 84 15.02 -5.64 4.69
N GLU A 85 15.20 -4.96 5.82
CA GLU A 85 16.08 -3.79 5.91
C GLU A 85 17.55 -4.15 5.64
N ALA A 86 18.03 -5.27 6.21
CA ALA A 86 19.38 -5.76 5.98
C ALA A 86 19.59 -6.11 4.50
N ASN A 87 18.68 -6.88 3.90
CA ASN A 87 18.72 -7.26 2.49
C ASN A 87 18.69 -6.00 1.58
N MET A 88 17.84 -5.03 1.90
CA MET A 88 17.77 -3.79 1.12
C MET A 88 19.07 -2.98 1.18
N LYS A 89 19.75 -2.96 2.33
CA LYS A 89 21.07 -2.31 2.47
C LYS A 89 22.13 -3.03 1.63
N GLU A 90 22.13 -4.36 1.63
CA GLU A 90 23.05 -5.17 0.84
C GLU A 90 22.80 -4.99 -0.66
N PHE A 91 21.54 -5.13 -1.09
CA PHE A 91 21.10 -4.81 -2.45
C PHE A 91 21.55 -3.41 -2.89
N ARG A 92 21.38 -2.40 -2.03
CA ARG A 92 21.79 -1.03 -2.38
C ARG A 92 23.31 -0.90 -2.52
N LYS A 93 24.08 -1.56 -1.65
CA LYS A 93 25.54 -1.57 -1.74
C LYS A 93 26.02 -2.25 -3.02
N GLU A 94 25.45 -3.39 -3.37
CA GLU A 94 25.76 -4.09 -4.62
C GLU A 94 25.39 -3.24 -5.84
N LEU A 95 24.20 -2.65 -5.84
CA LEU A 95 23.73 -1.79 -6.92
C LEU A 95 24.64 -0.56 -7.09
N ASP A 96 24.94 0.15 -6.01
CA ASP A 96 25.77 1.37 -6.05
C ASP A 96 27.19 1.07 -6.55
N SER A 97 27.71 -0.15 -6.32
CA SER A 97 29.02 -0.56 -6.83
C SER A 97 29.09 -0.72 -8.36
N ASN A 98 27.92 -0.85 -9.01
CA ASN A 98 27.79 -1.01 -10.46
C ASN A 98 27.29 0.25 -11.17
N LEU A 99 27.01 1.34 -10.43
CA LEU A 99 26.43 2.56 -10.97
C LEU A 99 27.43 3.71 -11.03
N THR A 100 27.24 4.61 -11.99
CA THR A 100 28.00 5.85 -12.03
C THR A 100 27.53 6.81 -10.95
N LYS A 101 28.40 7.75 -10.54
CA LYS A 101 28.08 8.76 -9.52
C LYS A 101 26.82 9.57 -9.87
N GLU A 102 26.59 9.84 -11.15
CA GLU A 102 25.39 10.55 -11.63
C GLU A 102 24.10 9.71 -11.53
N GLN A 103 24.19 8.38 -11.69
CA GLN A 103 23.05 7.48 -11.52
C GLN A 103 22.68 7.33 -10.04
N ILE A 104 23.69 7.24 -9.16
CA ILE A 104 23.51 7.20 -7.70
C ILE A 104 22.85 8.50 -7.21
N ALA A 105 23.27 9.66 -7.71
CA ALA A 105 22.68 10.95 -7.36
C ALA A 105 21.19 11.02 -7.72
N ARG A 106 20.81 10.55 -8.92
CA ARG A 106 19.41 10.48 -9.37
C ARG A 106 18.56 9.54 -8.51
N LEU A 107 19.10 8.40 -8.10
CA LEU A 107 18.41 7.48 -7.21
C LEU A 107 18.18 8.11 -5.83
N LYS A 108 19.19 8.78 -5.28
CA LYS A 108 19.11 9.46 -3.98
C LYS A 108 18.05 10.56 -3.97
N GLU A 109 17.96 11.36 -5.03
CA GLU A 109 16.94 12.41 -5.16
C GLU A 109 15.51 11.83 -5.12
N ILE A 110 15.29 10.69 -5.79
CA ILE A 110 13.99 10.00 -5.79
C ILE A 110 13.65 9.48 -4.39
N ASP A 111 14.63 8.91 -3.68
CA ASP A 111 14.46 8.38 -2.33
C ASP A 111 14.15 9.52 -1.33
N GLU A 112 14.90 10.62 -1.39
CA GLU A 112 14.66 11.81 -0.55
C GLU A 112 13.28 12.42 -0.80
N ARG A 113 12.84 12.51 -2.06
CA ARG A 113 11.49 12.99 -2.40
C ARG A 113 10.42 12.06 -1.83
N ARG A 114 10.62 10.74 -1.86
CA ARG A 114 9.67 9.79 -1.23
C ARG A 114 9.60 9.98 0.27
N ASP A 115 10.74 10.12 0.94
CA ASP A 115 10.79 10.32 2.39
C ASP A 115 10.12 11.62 2.80
N GLN A 116 10.31 12.70 2.04
CA GLN A 116 9.63 13.97 2.26
C GLN A 116 8.11 13.82 2.14
N MET A 117 7.61 13.16 1.07
CA MET A 117 6.18 12.90 0.91
C MET A 117 5.60 12.07 2.07
N ILE A 118 6.34 11.06 2.56
CA ILE A 118 5.90 10.25 3.71
C ILE A 118 5.85 11.10 4.99
N ARG A 119 6.88 11.92 5.25
CA ARG A 119 6.92 12.81 6.43
C ARG A 119 5.81 13.85 6.38
N GLU A 120 5.53 14.41 5.22
CA GLU A 120 4.43 15.37 5.02
C GLU A 120 3.07 14.72 5.23
N ALA A 121 2.84 13.53 4.67
CA ALA A 121 1.60 12.79 4.90
C ALA A 121 1.38 12.50 6.40
N GLN A 122 2.45 12.17 7.13
CA GLN A 122 2.38 11.98 8.59
C GLN A 122 2.12 13.28 9.35
N ARG A 123 2.71 14.40 8.93
CA ARG A 123 2.47 15.72 9.55
C ARG A 123 1.04 16.21 9.33
N ASN A 124 0.50 16.02 8.13
CA ASN A 124 -0.88 16.39 7.80
C ASN A 124 -1.88 15.57 8.62
N GLN A 125 -1.62 14.28 8.82
CA GLN A 125 -2.45 13.43 9.70
C GLN A 125 -2.45 13.88 11.18
N ARG A 126 -1.40 14.53 11.67
CA ARG A 126 -1.33 15.01 13.07
C ARG A 126 -2.06 16.35 13.27
N ARG A 127 -2.09 17.21 12.25
CA ARG A 127 -2.77 18.51 12.31
C ARG A 127 -4.30 18.39 12.23
N ASP A 128 -4.81 17.29 11.67
CA ASP A 128 -6.25 17.00 11.55
C ASP A 128 -6.91 16.43 12.82
N THR A 129 -6.34 16.70 14.00
CA THR A 129 -6.85 16.18 15.29
C THR A 129 -7.89 17.08 15.97
N SER A 130 -8.28 18.21 15.36
CA SER A 130 -9.33 19.11 15.89
C SER A 130 -10.74 18.85 15.33
N GLY A 131 -10.94 17.81 14.50
CA GLY A 131 -12.23 17.46 13.92
C GLY A 131 -12.78 16.14 14.46
N ARG A 132 -13.91 16.21 15.16
CA ARG A 132 -14.75 15.09 15.61
C ARG A 132 -14.85 13.95 14.59
N GLY A 133 -14.76 12.71 15.06
CA GLY A 133 -15.35 11.56 14.36
C GLY A 133 -14.37 10.76 13.50
N ARG A 134 -13.98 9.62 14.05
CA ARG A 134 -13.23 8.54 13.42
C ARG A 134 -14.03 7.96 12.24
N ASP A 135 -13.95 8.53 11.04
CA ASP A 135 -14.42 7.88 9.81
C ASP A 135 -13.23 7.21 9.08
N PRO A 136 -13.18 5.86 8.98
CA PRO A 136 -12.07 5.13 8.33
C PRO A 136 -11.94 5.34 6.82
N ARG A 137 -12.74 6.22 6.21
CA ARG A 137 -12.83 6.41 4.76
C ARG A 137 -11.83 7.39 4.16
N TYR A 138 -11.11 8.17 4.97
CA TYR A 138 -10.14 9.13 4.44
C TYR A 138 -8.73 8.52 4.39
N ARG A 139 -8.32 8.04 3.20
CA ARG A 139 -6.90 7.85 2.88
C ARG A 139 -6.50 8.96 1.91
N PRO A 140 -5.40 9.70 2.16
CA PRO A 140 -4.89 10.66 1.20
C PRO A 140 -4.46 9.92 -0.06
N ASP A 141 -5.00 10.36 -1.18
CA ASP A 141 -4.80 9.80 -2.51
C ASP A 141 -3.36 10.07 -2.97
N PHE A 142 -2.48 9.05 -2.91
CA PHE A 142 -1.15 9.09 -3.51
C PHE A 142 -1.23 8.82 -5.03
N ARG A 143 -1.99 9.64 -5.76
CA ARG A 143 -2.12 9.55 -7.23
C ARG A 143 -1.75 10.82 -7.97
N HIS A 144 -0.69 11.48 -7.54
CA HIS A 144 0.09 12.35 -8.42
C HIS A 144 1.48 11.75 -8.67
N ARG A 145 1.52 10.81 -9.62
CA ARG A 145 2.74 10.43 -10.34
C ARG A 145 2.40 10.07 -11.78
N GLU A 146 1.95 11.05 -12.55
CA GLU A 146 1.94 11.02 -14.01
C GLU A 146 2.63 12.26 -14.57
N GLN A 147 3.91 12.40 -14.24
CA GLN A 147 4.92 13.06 -15.08
C GLN A 147 6.24 12.30 -14.85
N ASN A 148 6.31 11.04 -15.30
CA ASN A 148 7.60 10.41 -15.57
C ASN A 148 7.84 10.56 -17.08
N PRO A 149 9.07 10.90 -17.52
CA PRO A 149 9.42 10.82 -18.93
C PRO A 149 9.22 9.38 -19.46
N PRO A 150 8.93 9.21 -20.77
CA PRO A 150 8.72 7.88 -21.35
C PRO A 150 9.90 6.95 -21.05
N PRO A 151 9.65 5.65 -20.83
CA PRO A 151 10.72 4.69 -20.62
C PRO A 151 11.65 4.66 -21.83
N PRO A 152 12.97 4.49 -21.64
CA PRO A 152 13.89 4.33 -22.75
C PRO A 152 13.46 3.13 -23.62
N PRO A 153 13.56 3.23 -24.95
CA PRO A 153 13.15 2.16 -25.85
C PRO A 153 13.95 0.88 -25.53
N GLY A 154 13.23 -0.20 -25.19
CA GLY A 154 13.82 -1.50 -24.86
C GLY A 154 13.29 -2.16 -23.58
N PHE A 155 12.52 -1.45 -22.74
CA PHE A 155 11.88 -2.05 -21.56
C PHE A 155 10.55 -2.73 -21.92
N ASP A 156 10.63 -3.95 -22.43
CA ASP A 156 9.46 -4.79 -22.65
C ASP A 156 9.06 -5.51 -21.33
N ARG A 157 7.84 -5.27 -20.85
CA ARG A 157 7.35 -5.75 -19.53
C ARG A 157 7.04 -7.25 -19.50
N SER A 158 7.13 -7.91 -20.64
CA SER A 158 6.69 -9.30 -20.87
C SER A 158 7.66 -10.37 -20.36
N ASP A 159 8.90 -10.02 -19.96
CA ASP A 159 9.95 -11.00 -19.62
C ASP A 159 10.10 -11.31 -18.11
N SER A 160 9.19 -10.80 -17.27
CA SER A 160 9.26 -11.02 -15.81
C SER A 160 8.76 -12.39 -15.35
N SER A 161 8.21 -13.21 -16.25
CA SER A 161 7.70 -14.56 -15.95
C SER A 161 8.75 -15.66 -16.02
N ARG A 162 9.98 -15.38 -16.48
CA ARG A 162 11.05 -16.39 -16.59
C ARG A 162 11.90 -16.58 -15.33
N PHE A 163 11.81 -15.68 -14.35
CA PHE A 163 12.66 -15.73 -13.15
C PHE A 163 12.17 -16.64 -12.03
N PHE A 164 10.95 -17.19 -12.10
CA PHE A 164 10.36 -17.98 -11.01
C PHE A 164 10.50 -19.51 -11.14
N ASN A 165 11.14 -20.03 -12.19
CA ASN A 165 11.21 -21.48 -12.46
C ASN A 165 12.59 -22.13 -12.25
N GLN A 166 13.49 -21.53 -11.45
CA GLN A 166 14.78 -22.14 -11.11
C GLN A 166 15.17 -22.00 -9.62
N LEU A 167 14.20 -22.10 -8.72
CA LEU A 167 14.45 -22.38 -7.30
C LEU A 167 13.69 -23.63 -6.87
#